data_AF-A0A9E6BZN1-F1
#
_entry.id   AF-A0A9E6BZN1-F1
#
_cell.length_a   1.000
_cell.length_b   1.000
_cell.length_c   1.000
_cell.angle_alpha   90.00
_cell.angle_beta   90.00
_cell.angle_gamma   90.00
#
_symmetry.space_group_name_H-M   'P 1'
#
loop_
_entity.id
_entity.type
_entity.pdbx_description
1 polymer ?
#
loop_
_entity_poly.entity_id
_entity_poly.type
_entity_poly.pdbx_seq_one_letter_code
_entity_poly.pdbx_strand_id
1 'polypeptide(L)' 'MKHTTIYLPEDLKRRLEQVARRERRTEADVIREALADAPAMRERPRPTVPLSEAGLGDPTIAERVDELLAEGFGRS' A
#
# COMPACT_ATOMS: atom_id res chain seq x y z
N MET A 1 -7.59 -21.84 -10.89
CA MET A 1 -6.15 -21.54 -11.10
C MET A 1 -5.85 -21.59 -12.59
N LYS A 2 -5.05 -20.66 -13.11
CA LYS A 2 -4.57 -20.66 -14.50
C LYS A 2 -3.06 -20.92 -14.50
N HIS A 3 -2.57 -21.72 -15.44
CA HIS A 3 -1.14 -21.92 -15.61
C HIS A 3 -0.56 -20.74 -16.40
N THR A 4 0.45 -20.09 -15.82
CA THR A 4 1.13 -18.95 -16.44
C THR A 4 2.62 -19.22 -16.42
N THR A 5 3.26 -19.10 -17.59
CA THR A 5 4.72 -19.17 -17.72
C THR A 5 5.26 -17.76 -17.84
N ILE A 6 6.25 -17.42 -17.01
CA ILE A 6 6.92 -16.11 -17.00
C ILE A 6 8.43 -16.33 -17.11
N TYR A 7 9.11 -15.44 -17.82
CA TYR A 7 10.56 -15.42 -17.87
C TYR A 7 11.10 -14.73 -16.62
N LEU A 8 12.02 -15.39 -15.91
CA LEU A 8 12.73 -14.82 -14.78
C LEU A 8 14.21 -14.66 -15.13
N PRO A 9 14.84 -13.55 -14.72
CA PRO A 9 16.30 -13.46 -14.67
C PRO A 9 16.90 -14.59 -13.82
N GLU A 10 18.07 -15.08 -14.23
CA GLU A 10 18.74 -16.23 -13.60
C GLU A 10 19.07 -15.99 -12.12
N ASP A 11 19.44 -14.77 -11.76
CA ASP A 11 19.68 -14.39 -10.37
C ASP A 11 18.39 -14.42 -9.53
N LEU A 12 17.25 -14.03 -10.11
CA LEU A 12 15.97 -14.08 -9.43
C LEU A 12 15.50 -15.51 -9.22
N LYS A 13 15.68 -16.39 -10.22
CA LYS A 13 15.39 -17.83 -10.08
C LYS A 13 16.19 -18.47 -8.95
N ARG A 14 17.50 -18.19 -8.88
CA ARG A 14 18.37 -18.71 -7.80
C ARG A 14 17.93 -18.23 -6.41
N ARG A 15 17.53 -16.96 -6.28
CA ARG A 15 17.00 -16.44 -5.01
C ARG A 15 15.69 -17.13 -4.61
N LEU A 16 14.79 -17.32 -5.57
CA LEU A 16 13.51 -18.00 -5.35
C LEU A 16 13.71 -19.44 -4.86
N GLU A 17 14.63 -20.19 -5.47
CA GLU A 17 14.99 -21.55 -5.04
C GLU A 17 15.51 -21.58 -3.60
N GLN A 18 16.37 -20.63 -3.23
CA GLN A 18 16.92 -20.54 -1.88
C GLN A 18 15.84 -20.29 -0.84
N VAL A 19 14.91 -19.38 -1.13
CA VAL A 19 13.78 -19.06 -0.25
C VAL A 19 12.84 -20.27 -0.12
N ALA A 20 12.44 -20.85 -1.24
CA ALA A 20 11.58 -22.04 -1.28
C ALA A 20 12.18 -23.21 -0.47
N ARG A 21 13.49 -23.45 -0.62
CA ARG A 21 14.21 -24.48 0.14
C ARG A 21 14.27 -24.16 1.63
N ARG A 22 14.57 -22.92 2.00
CA ARG A 22 14.64 -22.47 3.39
C ARG A 22 13.29 -22.63 4.09
N GLU A 23 12.22 -22.34 3.39
CA GLU A 23 10.85 -22.35 3.92
C GLU A 23 10.12 -23.69 3.72
N ARG A 24 10.77 -24.66 3.05
CA ARG A 24 10.20 -25.98 2.71
C ARG A 24 8.88 -25.89 1.93
N ARG A 25 8.83 -24.95 0.98
CA ARG A 25 7.66 -24.67 0.14
C ARG A 25 8.01 -24.81 -1.34
N THR A 26 7.01 -24.91 -2.20
CA THR A 26 7.26 -24.88 -3.65
C THR A 26 7.57 -23.46 -4.11
N GLU A 27 8.37 -23.32 -5.17
CA GLU A 27 8.62 -22.01 -5.78
C GLU A 27 7.32 -21.31 -6.21
N ALA A 28 6.34 -22.08 -6.67
CA ALA A 28 5.04 -21.57 -7.03
C ALA A 28 4.27 -21.01 -5.82
N ASP A 29 4.40 -21.59 -4.63
CA ASP A 29 3.79 -21.05 -3.41
C ASP A 29 4.42 -19.72 -3.03
N VAL A 30 5.75 -19.62 -3.09
CA VAL A 30 6.49 -18.40 -2.77
C VAL A 30 6.15 -17.29 -3.78
N ILE A 31 6.10 -17.61 -5.09
CA ILE A 31 5.68 -16.64 -6.11
C ILE A 31 4.24 -16.18 -5.87
N ARG A 32 3.32 -17.12 -5.58
CA ARG A 32 1.91 -16.77 -5.37
C ARG A 32 1.71 -15.84 -4.18
N GLU A 33 2.39 -16.09 -3.06
CA GLU A 33 2.34 -15.21 -1.89
C GLU A 33 2.93 -13.83 -2.19
N ALA A 34 4.14 -13.79 -2.76
CA ALA A 34 4.77 -12.52 -3.11
C ALA A 34 3.91 -11.68 -4.08
N LEU A 35 3.21 -12.31 -5.02
CA LEU A 35 2.28 -11.64 -5.92
C LEU A 35 0.95 -11.23 -5.25
N ALA A 36 0.52 -11.92 -4.20
CA ALA A 36 -0.66 -11.55 -3.42
C ALA A 36 -0.39 -10.30 -2.56
N ASP A 37 0.82 -10.17 -2.03
CA ASP A 37 1.23 -9.05 -1.17
C ASP A 37 1.68 -7.82 -1.98
N ALA A 38 2.20 -8.02 -3.20
CA ALA A 38 2.71 -6.93 -4.03
C ALA A 38 1.70 -5.79 -4.34
N PRO A 39 0.39 -6.06 -4.55
CA PRO A 39 -0.63 -5.02 -4.67
C PRO A 39 -0.82 -4.26 -3.36
N ALA A 40 -0.86 -4.94 -2.21
CA ALA A 40 -1.02 -4.29 -0.90
C ALA A 40 0.15 -3.33 -0.59
N MET A 41 1.36 -3.64 -1.07
CA MET A 41 2.50 -2.73 -0.95
C MET A 41 2.43 -1.52 -1.90
N ARG A 42 1.68 -1.60 -3.01
CA ARG A 42 1.53 -0.53 -4.01
C ARG A 42 0.29 0.32 -3.77
N GLU A 43 -0.75 -0.26 -3.21
CA GLU A 43 -1.92 0.46 -2.76
C GLU A 43 -1.51 1.28 -1.53
N ARG A 44 -1.31 2.58 -1.74
CA ARG A 44 -1.15 3.55 -0.66
C ARG A 44 -2.29 3.28 0.33
N PRO A 45 -2.00 2.98 1.63
CA PRO A 45 -3.05 2.64 2.57
C PRO A 45 -4.09 3.74 2.51
N ARG A 46 -5.36 3.36 2.30
CA ARG A 46 -6.46 4.33 2.34
C ARG A 46 -6.34 5.04 3.69
N PRO A 47 -6.27 6.37 3.73
CA PRO A 47 -6.12 7.07 4.99
C PRO A 47 -7.28 6.68 5.91
N THR A 48 -6.97 5.90 6.94
CA THR A 48 -7.90 5.63 8.02
C THR A 48 -7.94 6.91 8.85
N VAL A 49 -9.04 7.65 8.74
CA VAL A 49 -9.28 8.77 9.66
C VAL A 49 -9.36 8.24 11.09
N PRO A 50 -8.67 8.89 12.04
CA PRO A 50 -8.29 10.29 12.01
C PRO A 50 -6.79 10.52 11.72
N LEU A 51 -6.51 11.50 10.85
CA LEU A 51 -5.15 11.88 10.44
C LEU A 51 -4.33 12.59 11.55
N SER A 52 -4.94 12.82 12.71
CA SER A 52 -4.30 13.38 13.91
C SER A 52 -4.94 12.79 15.18
N GLU A 53 -4.24 12.87 16.33
CA GLU A 53 -4.76 12.46 17.64
C GLU A 53 -6.05 13.22 18.04
N ALA A 54 -6.31 14.37 17.41
CA ALA A 54 -7.47 15.22 17.65
C ALA A 54 -8.61 15.06 16.62
N GLY A 55 -8.54 14.09 15.69
CA GLY A 55 -9.55 13.96 14.63
C GLY A 55 -9.19 14.75 13.36
N LEU A 56 -10.20 15.08 12.55
CA LEU A 56 -10.09 16.00 11.40
C LEU A 56 -10.22 17.48 11.82
N GLY A 57 -10.23 17.79 13.12
CA GLY A 57 -10.58 19.10 13.65
C GLY A 57 -12.09 19.26 13.82
N ASP A 58 -12.57 20.51 13.83
CA ASP A 58 -14.00 20.84 13.96
C ASP A 58 -14.79 20.23 12.78
N PRO A 59 -15.81 19.39 13.07
CA PRO A 59 -16.57 18.68 12.04
C PRO A 59 -17.35 19.63 11.10
N THR A 60 -17.57 20.88 11.51
CA THR A 60 -18.32 21.87 10.74
C THR A 60 -17.48 22.66 9.74
N ILE A 61 -16.15 22.47 9.75
CA ILE A 61 -15.24 23.19 8.85
C ILE A 61 -15.60 22.91 7.38
N ALA A 62 -16.04 21.70 7.05
CA ALA A 62 -16.42 21.34 5.69
C ALA A 62 -17.62 22.14 5.16
N GLU A 63 -18.53 22.57 6.04
CA GLU A 63 -19.67 23.41 5.65
C GLU A 63 -19.37 24.92 5.69
N ARG A 64 -18.26 25.32 6.34
CA ARG A 64 -17.90 26.72 6.61
C ARG A 64 -16.61 27.17 5.93
N VAL A 65 -16.19 26.45 4.89
CA VAL A 65 -14.90 26.68 4.21
C VAL A 65 -14.73 28.14 3.77
N ASP A 66 -15.76 28.72 3.14
CA ASP A 66 -15.69 30.08 2.59
C ASP A 66 -15.57 31.16 3.67
N GLU A 67 -16.31 31.02 4.77
CA GLU A 67 -16.29 31.92 5.93
C GLU A 67 -14.90 31.93 6.58
N LEU A 68 -14.39 30.74 6.90
CA LEU A 68 -13.12 30.56 7.59
C LEU A 68 -11.92 31.04 6.74
N LEU A 69 -11.98 30.85 5.42
CA LEU A 69 -10.94 31.37 4.53
C LEU A 69 -10.99 32.90 4.42
N ALA A 70 -12.19 33.51 4.37
CA ALA A 70 -12.33 34.96 4.32
C ALA A 70 -11.82 35.66 5.59
N GLU A 71 -11.89 35.00 6.75
CA GLU A 71 -11.48 35.54 8.05
C GLU A 71 -9.97 35.70 8.25
N GLY A 72 -9.11 35.19 7.38
CA GLY A 72 -7.67 35.32 7.63
C GLY A 72 -6.71 34.71 6.63
N PHE A 73 -7.20 34.03 5.60
CA PHE A 73 -6.32 33.37 4.65
C PHE A 73 -5.50 34.40 3.84
N GLY A 74 -4.18 34.24 3.83
CA GLY A 74 -3.27 35.11 3.06
C GLY A 74 -2.90 36.44 3.71
N ARG A 75 -3.24 36.68 4.98
CA ARG A 75 -2.71 37.81 5.75
C ARG A 75 -1.34 37.47 6.32
N SER A 76 -0.30 38.17 5.87
CA SER A 76 1.09 38.10 6.34
C SER A 76 1.41 39.22 7.33
#